data_AF-A0A2N3FY41-F1
#
_entry.id   AF-A0A2N3FY41-F1
#
_cell.length_a   1.000
_cell.length_b   1.000
_cell.length_c   1.000
_cell.angle_alpha   90.00
_cell.angle_beta   90.00
_cell.angle_gamma   90.00
#
_symmetry.space_group_name_H-M   'P 1'
#
loop_
_entity.id
_entity.type
_entity.pdbx_description
1 polymer ?
#
loop_
_entity_poly.entity_id
_entity_poly.type
_entity_poly.pdbx_seq_one_letter_code
_entity_poly.pdbx_strand_id
1 'polypeptide(L)'
;MAPMPSFDPESAWGADLGFSLLLNGASTLFHSDSVLSETVTALRAEGYQVVDLDASTWSTQAAMHDALASALSFPDYYGRNLDALNDCLSNVAEGAYGLNPDLLGLVVVVRGFDAFVAVEEQAAHVLLDIVERQSRLAALFGNRMLWLVQSKDPDLRLPQVGGRDVVWNAREFRNRGATA
;
A
#
# COMPACT_ATOMS: atom_id res chain seq x y z
N MET A 1 18.06 6.10 -22.64
CA MET A 1 17.81 6.78 -21.34
C MET A 1 18.44 5.90 -20.28
N ALA A 2 19.26 6.45 -19.37
CA ALA A 2 19.80 5.64 -18.28
C ALA A 2 18.65 5.20 -17.35
N PRO A 3 18.70 4.00 -16.74
CA PRO A 3 17.73 3.63 -15.72
C PRO A 3 17.79 4.66 -14.59
N MET A 4 16.67 5.34 -14.35
CA MET A 4 16.59 6.29 -13.24
C MET A 4 16.21 5.53 -11.98
N PRO A 5 16.93 5.75 -10.86
CA PRO A 5 16.54 5.14 -9.60
C PRO A 5 15.15 5.64 -9.20
N SER A 6 14.38 4.79 -8.53
CA SER A 6 13.05 5.15 -8.03
C SER A 6 13.09 6.37 -7.11
N PHE A 7 14.19 6.56 -6.39
CA PHE A 7 14.44 7.70 -5.52
C PHE A 7 15.74 8.39 -5.90
N ASP A 8 15.75 9.72 -5.86
CA ASP A 8 16.97 10.49 -6.03
C ASP A 8 17.85 10.37 -4.77
N PRO A 9 19.05 9.77 -4.86
CA PRO A 9 19.90 9.54 -3.69
C PRO A 9 20.37 10.83 -3.01
N GLU A 10 20.40 11.97 -3.71
CA GLU A 10 20.85 13.24 -3.13
C GLU A 10 19.76 13.91 -2.28
N SER A 11 18.48 13.67 -2.58
CA SER A 11 17.34 14.34 -1.93
C SER A 11 16.43 13.42 -1.12
N ALA A 12 16.49 12.10 -1.30
CA ALA A 12 15.52 11.19 -0.68
C ALA A 12 15.64 11.08 0.85
N TRP A 13 16.85 11.20 1.39
CA TRP A 13 17.09 11.03 2.82
C TRP A 13 16.47 12.17 3.64
N GLY A 14 15.34 11.88 4.29
CA GLY A 14 14.69 12.76 5.25
C GLY A 14 13.75 13.82 4.66
N ALA A 15 13.71 13.99 3.34
CA ALA A 15 12.82 14.94 2.67
C ALA A 15 11.71 14.29 1.84
N ASP A 16 11.92 13.09 1.29
CA ASP A 16 10.90 12.37 0.50
C ASP A 16 10.03 11.48 1.40
N LEU A 17 8.73 11.78 1.45
CA LEU A 17 7.79 11.05 2.29
C LEU A 17 7.60 9.61 1.82
N GLY A 18 7.56 9.38 0.51
CA GLY A 18 7.45 8.05 -0.05
C GLY A 18 8.67 7.18 0.27
N PHE A 19 9.87 7.74 0.24
CA PHE A 19 11.09 7.05 0.69
C PHE A 19 10.98 6.65 2.15
N SER A 20 10.54 7.58 3.01
CA SER A 20 10.39 7.33 4.44
C SER A 20 9.37 6.23 4.76
N LEU A 21 8.28 6.17 3.99
CA LEU A 21 7.25 5.13 4.12
C LEU A 21 7.72 3.77 3.58
N LEU A 22 8.51 3.74 2.49
CA LEU A 22 9.04 2.50 1.92
C LEU A 22 10.21 1.88 2.68
N LEU A 23 10.87 2.66 3.55
CA LEU A 23 12.10 2.23 4.24
C LEU A 23 11.95 0.90 4.98
N ASN A 24 10.77 0.61 5.54
CA ASN A 24 10.51 -0.62 6.32
C ASN A 24 9.60 -1.64 5.60
N GLY A 25 9.25 -1.39 4.34
CA GLY A 25 8.31 -2.21 3.57
C GLY A 25 7.35 -1.36 2.77
N ALA A 26 6.61 -2.00 1.86
CA ALA A 26 5.59 -1.36 1.05
C ALA A 26 4.37 -0.92 1.86
N SER A 27 4.07 -1.67 2.93
CA SER A 27 2.87 -1.50 3.75
C SER A 27 3.18 -0.77 5.05
N THR A 28 2.46 0.31 5.33
CA THR A 28 2.54 1.05 6.61
C THR A 28 1.17 1.05 7.29
N LEU A 29 1.12 0.70 8.58
CA LEU A 29 -0.13 0.71 9.35
C LEU A 29 -0.49 2.10 9.88
N PHE A 30 -1.78 2.44 9.86
CA PHE A 30 -2.35 3.66 10.42
C PHE A 30 -3.52 3.32 11.32
N HIS A 31 -3.61 3.98 12.47
CA HIS A 31 -4.77 3.88 13.35
C HIS A 31 -5.56 5.18 13.32
N SER A 32 -4.85 6.31 13.40
CA SER A 32 -5.44 7.64 13.37
C SER A 32 -5.86 8.06 11.96
N ASP A 33 -7.16 8.30 11.79
CA ASP A 33 -7.70 8.86 10.54
C ASP A 33 -7.08 10.22 10.17
N SER A 34 -6.73 11.04 11.15
CA SER A 34 -6.09 12.34 10.89
C SER A 34 -4.66 12.18 10.40
N VAL A 35 -3.87 11.30 11.03
CA VAL A 35 -2.49 11.01 10.57
C VAL A 35 -2.51 10.43 9.15
N LEU A 36 -3.42 9.50 8.86
CA LEU A 36 -3.58 8.96 7.51
C LEU A 36 -3.98 10.04 6.51
N SER A 37 -4.99 10.85 6.83
CA SER A 37 -5.51 11.88 5.92
C SER A 37 -4.44 12.93 5.60
N GLU A 38 -3.71 13.40 6.60
CA GLU A 38 -2.59 14.33 6.39
C GLU A 38 -1.46 13.70 5.55
N THR A 39 -1.16 12.43 5.76
CA THR A 39 -0.15 11.69 4.97
C THR A 39 -0.59 11.55 3.51
N VAL A 40 -1.86 11.23 3.26
CA VAL A 40 -2.44 11.16 1.91
C VAL A 40 -2.40 12.52 1.22
N THR A 41 -2.76 13.61 1.92
CA THR A 41 -2.68 14.97 1.38
C THR A 41 -1.25 15.33 1.00
N ALA A 42 -0.26 15.01 1.84
CA ALA A 42 1.15 15.25 1.55
C ALA A 42 1.63 14.46 0.32
N LEU A 43 1.32 13.17 0.23
CA LEU A 43 1.69 12.33 -0.92
C LEU A 43 1.06 12.84 -2.22
N ARG A 44 -0.21 13.28 -2.21
CA ARG A 44 -0.83 13.91 -3.38
C ARG A 44 -0.10 15.19 -3.78
N ALA A 45 0.30 16.03 -2.82
CA ALA A 45 1.04 17.26 -3.07
C ALA A 45 2.45 17.02 -3.62
N GLU A 46 3.09 15.91 -3.24
CA GLU A 46 4.35 15.44 -3.83
C GLU A 46 4.19 14.86 -5.24
N GLY A 47 2.95 14.61 -5.70
CA GLY A 47 2.68 14.13 -7.05
C GLY A 47 2.48 12.62 -7.15
N TYR A 48 2.08 11.96 -6.06
CA TYR A 48 1.65 10.56 -6.13
C TYR A 48 0.22 10.41 -6.65
N GLN A 49 0.00 9.36 -7.44
CA GLN A 49 -1.34 8.81 -7.66
C GLN A 49 -1.81 8.17 -6.36
N VAL A 50 -3.01 8.50 -5.90
CA VAL A 50 -3.58 7.86 -4.71
C VAL A 50 -4.96 7.30 -5.01
N VAL A 51 -5.08 5.98 -4.78
CA VAL A 51 -6.31 5.18 -4.88
C VAL A 51 -6.78 4.86 -3.46
N ASP A 52 -8.05 5.10 -3.15
CA ASP A 52 -8.63 4.89 -1.80
C ASP A 52 -9.68 3.77 -1.87
N LEU A 53 -9.53 2.77 -0.99
CA LEU A 53 -10.34 1.57 -0.91
C LEU A 53 -10.86 1.38 0.51
N ASP A 54 -12.12 0.97 0.63
CA ASP A 54 -12.75 0.62 1.90
C ASP A 54 -12.82 -0.91 2.08
N ALA A 55 -11.84 -1.46 2.78
CA ALA A 55 -11.77 -2.89 3.08
C ALA A 55 -12.81 -3.34 4.13
N SER A 56 -13.49 -2.42 4.82
CA SER A 56 -14.61 -2.80 5.69
C SER A 56 -15.80 -3.37 4.92
N THR A 57 -15.84 -3.15 3.60
CA THR A 57 -16.83 -3.71 2.68
C THR A 57 -16.42 -5.07 2.10
N TRP A 58 -15.17 -5.51 2.31
CA TRP A 58 -14.65 -6.78 1.79
C TRP A 58 -15.12 -7.94 2.66
N SER A 59 -16.40 -8.28 2.59
CA SER A 59 -16.99 -9.37 3.38
C SER A 59 -16.55 -10.77 2.94
N THR A 60 -15.84 -10.88 1.82
CA THR A 60 -15.30 -12.12 1.24
C THR A 60 -14.03 -11.81 0.46
N GLN A 61 -13.20 -12.83 0.21
CA GLN A 61 -12.06 -12.71 -0.69
C GLN A 61 -12.47 -12.23 -2.10
N ALA A 62 -13.65 -12.64 -2.59
CA ALA A 62 -14.17 -12.20 -3.89
C ALA A 62 -14.45 -10.68 -3.93
N ALA A 63 -15.04 -10.12 -2.86
CA ALA A 63 -15.30 -8.69 -2.77
C ALA A 63 -13.99 -7.86 -2.78
N MET A 64 -12.94 -8.37 -2.13
CA MET A 64 -11.59 -7.78 -2.20
C MET A 64 -11.05 -7.79 -3.64
N HIS A 65 -11.18 -8.92 -4.35
CA HIS A 65 -10.76 -9.03 -5.75
C HIS A 65 -11.49 -8.04 -6.67
N ASP A 66 -12.81 -7.92 -6.53
CA ASP A 66 -13.61 -7.00 -7.36
C ASP A 66 -13.23 -5.53 -7.09
N ALA A 67 -13.03 -5.15 -5.82
CA ALA A 67 -12.63 -3.81 -5.45
C ALA A 67 -11.24 -3.44 -6.01
N LEU A 68 -10.25 -4.33 -5.87
CA LEU A 68 -8.91 -4.12 -6.41
C LEU A 68 -8.91 -4.07 -7.93
N ALA A 69 -9.63 -4.99 -8.59
CA ALA A 69 -9.70 -5.03 -10.04
C ALA A 69 -10.28 -3.74 -10.62
N SER A 70 -11.37 -3.23 -10.02
CA SER A 70 -11.98 -1.98 -10.45
C SER A 70 -11.07 -0.78 -10.19
N ALA A 71 -10.41 -0.71 -9.02
CA ALA A 71 -9.65 0.47 -8.62
C ALA A 71 -8.27 0.58 -9.29
N LEU A 72 -7.67 -0.55 -9.67
CA LEU A 72 -6.37 -0.62 -10.32
C LEU A 72 -6.44 -0.93 -11.82
N SER A 73 -7.65 -0.89 -12.40
CA SER A 73 -7.90 -1.13 -13.82
C SER A 73 -7.35 -2.47 -14.31
N PHE A 74 -7.57 -3.54 -13.54
CA PHE A 74 -7.20 -4.88 -13.97
C PHE A 74 -7.99 -5.28 -15.23
N PRO A 75 -7.42 -6.15 -16.09
CA PRO A 75 -8.08 -6.57 -17.31
C PRO A 75 -9.31 -7.45 -17.05
N ASP A 76 -10.24 -7.49 -18.01
CA ASP A 76 -11.49 -8.26 -17.93
C ASP A 76 -11.27 -9.77 -17.72
N TYR A 77 -10.11 -10.29 -18.14
CA TYR A 77 -9.72 -11.69 -17.95
C TYR A 77 -9.12 -11.99 -16.55
N TYR A 78 -9.22 -11.05 -15.61
CA TYR A 78 -8.74 -11.23 -14.24
C TYR A 78 -9.42 -12.42 -13.54
N GLY A 79 -8.60 -13.40 -13.13
CA GLY A 79 -9.05 -14.70 -12.62
C GLY A 79 -9.58 -14.72 -11.19
N ARG A 80 -9.59 -13.59 -10.46
CA ARG A 80 -10.16 -13.45 -9.09
C ARG A 80 -9.67 -14.49 -8.08
N ASN A 81 -8.38 -14.76 -8.09
CA ASN A 81 -7.69 -15.56 -7.08
C ASN A 81 -6.34 -14.92 -6.74
N LEU A 82 -5.65 -15.41 -5.71
CA LEU A 82 -4.42 -14.79 -5.19
C LEU A 82 -3.24 -14.89 -6.18
N ASP A 83 -3.16 -15.95 -6.98
CA ASP A 83 -2.15 -16.07 -8.04
C ASP A 83 -2.40 -15.04 -9.15
N ALA A 84 -3.65 -14.93 -9.62
CA ALA A 84 -4.05 -13.94 -10.61
C ALA A 84 -3.86 -12.50 -10.09
N LEU A 85 -4.09 -12.27 -8.78
CA LEU A 85 -3.81 -10.99 -8.12
C LEU A 85 -2.32 -10.66 -8.19
N ASN A 86 -1.47 -11.63 -7.86
CA ASN A 86 -0.03 -11.46 -7.95
C ASN A 86 0.44 -11.11 -9.37
N ASP A 87 -0.11 -11.79 -10.38
CA ASP A 87 0.19 -11.54 -11.78
C ASP A 87 -0.31 -10.16 -12.24
N CYS A 88 -1.48 -9.73 -11.79
CA CYS A 88 -1.99 -8.39 -12.16
C CYS A 88 -1.19 -7.28 -11.47
N LEU A 89 -0.85 -7.45 -10.18
CA LEU A 89 -0.03 -6.47 -9.47
C LEU A 89 1.41 -6.39 -9.99
N SER A 90 1.97 -7.47 -10.57
CA SER A 90 3.27 -7.37 -11.25
C SER A 90 3.19 -6.52 -12.51
N ASN A 91 2.12 -6.63 -13.29
CA ASN A 91 1.89 -5.75 -14.44
C ASN A 91 1.68 -4.28 -14.02
N VAL A 92 1.01 -4.03 -12.88
CA VAL A 92 0.93 -2.68 -12.30
C VAL A 92 2.32 -2.19 -11.89
N ALA A 93 3.11 -3.02 -11.22
CA ALA A 93 4.47 -2.68 -10.82
C ALA A 93 5.38 -2.32 -12.01
N GLU A 94 5.21 -3.00 -13.14
CA GLU A 94 5.90 -2.72 -14.41
C GLU A 94 5.36 -1.47 -15.13
N GLY A 95 4.21 -0.93 -14.70
CA GLY A 95 3.55 0.21 -15.33
C GLY A 95 2.79 -0.12 -16.62
N ALA A 96 2.42 -1.39 -16.84
CA ALA A 96 1.62 -1.79 -17.99
C ALA A 96 0.19 -1.22 -17.93
N TYR A 97 -0.36 -1.06 -16.72
CA TYR A 97 -1.63 -0.38 -16.41
C TYR A 97 -1.67 -0.01 -14.91
N GLY A 98 -2.74 0.66 -14.48
CA GLY A 98 -2.98 1.00 -13.07
C GLY A 98 -2.12 2.15 -12.51
N LEU A 99 -0.96 2.43 -13.13
CA LEU A 99 -0.13 3.61 -12.86
C LEU A 99 -0.39 4.72 -13.88
N ASN A 100 -0.32 5.97 -13.41
CA ASN A 100 -0.19 7.14 -14.25
C ASN A 100 1.31 7.47 -14.44
N PRO A 101 1.85 7.40 -15.66
CA PRO A 101 3.27 7.62 -15.91
C PRO A 101 3.74 9.06 -15.68
N ASP A 102 2.82 10.03 -15.56
CA ASP A 102 3.13 11.43 -15.28
C ASP A 102 3.25 11.74 -13.77
N LEU A 103 3.03 10.74 -12.90
CA LEU A 103 3.05 10.87 -11.45
C LEU A 103 4.23 10.07 -10.84
N LEU A 104 4.63 10.41 -9.61
CA LEU A 104 5.80 9.81 -8.95
C LEU A 104 5.64 8.32 -8.62
N GLY A 105 4.41 7.83 -8.56
CA GLY A 105 4.09 6.46 -8.23
C GLY A 105 2.68 6.31 -7.69
N LEU A 106 2.36 5.09 -7.26
CA LEU A 106 1.05 4.70 -6.75
C LEU A 106 1.06 4.52 -5.23
N VAL A 107 0.06 5.09 -4.60
CA VAL A 107 -0.31 4.85 -3.21
C VAL A 107 -1.69 4.24 -3.19
N VAL A 108 -1.82 3.05 -2.59
CA VAL A 108 -3.12 2.44 -2.32
C VAL A 108 -3.43 2.63 -0.84
N VAL A 109 -4.51 3.32 -0.54
CA VAL A 109 -5.03 3.48 0.82
C VAL A 109 -6.09 2.41 1.03
N VAL A 110 -5.94 1.61 2.07
CA VAL A 110 -6.88 0.53 2.41
C VAL A 110 -7.43 0.79 3.81
N ARG A 111 -8.69 1.23 3.90
CA ARG A 111 -9.34 1.61 5.17
C ARG A 111 -10.10 0.45 5.78
N GLY A 112 -10.15 0.38 7.11
CA GLY A 112 -10.88 -0.65 7.84
C GLY A 112 -10.37 -2.07 7.56
N PHE A 113 -9.06 -2.24 7.41
CA PHE A 113 -8.45 -3.51 7.05
C PHE A 113 -8.65 -4.59 8.12
N ASP A 114 -8.79 -4.19 9.39
CA ASP A 114 -9.13 -5.09 10.50
C ASP A 114 -10.42 -5.88 10.25
N ALA A 115 -11.42 -5.26 9.63
CA ALA A 115 -12.68 -5.93 9.30
C ALA A 115 -12.48 -7.03 8.25
N PHE A 116 -11.59 -6.82 7.27
CA PHE A 116 -11.23 -7.86 6.29
C PHE A 116 -10.42 -8.99 6.93
N VAL A 117 -9.44 -8.64 7.77
CA VAL A 117 -8.64 -9.63 8.53
C VAL A 117 -9.55 -10.54 9.37
N ALA A 118 -10.59 -9.98 10.00
CA ALA A 118 -11.51 -10.74 10.84
C ALA A 118 -12.35 -11.79 10.07
N VAL A 119 -12.56 -11.61 8.75
CA VAL A 119 -13.34 -12.54 7.93
C VAL A 119 -12.48 -13.46 7.07
N GLU A 120 -11.33 -12.98 6.61
CA GLU A 120 -10.48 -13.64 5.59
C GLU A 120 -8.99 -13.48 5.95
N GLU A 121 -8.60 -13.83 7.18
CA GLU A 121 -7.26 -13.63 7.74
C GLU A 121 -6.13 -14.08 6.80
N GLN A 122 -6.26 -15.28 6.22
CA GLN A 122 -5.25 -15.82 5.30
C GLN A 122 -5.14 -14.99 4.02
N ALA A 123 -6.27 -14.59 3.42
CA ALA A 123 -6.24 -13.80 2.20
C ALA A 123 -5.73 -12.38 2.45
N ALA A 124 -6.03 -11.79 3.61
CA ALA A 124 -5.51 -10.50 4.03
C ALA A 124 -3.99 -10.53 4.19
N HIS A 125 -3.45 -11.57 4.81
CA HIS A 125 -2.00 -11.76 4.92
C HIS A 125 -1.34 -11.93 3.55
N VAL A 126 -1.86 -12.84 2.70
CA VAL A 126 -1.30 -13.10 1.37
C VAL A 126 -1.38 -11.85 0.47
N LEU A 127 -2.43 -11.04 0.59
CA LEU A 127 -2.55 -9.76 -0.12
C LEU A 127 -1.37 -8.85 0.19
N LEU A 128 -1.06 -8.63 1.48
CA LEU A 128 0.08 -7.79 1.86
C LEU A 128 1.41 -8.41 1.40
N ASP A 129 1.53 -9.74 1.40
CA ASP A 129 2.74 -10.45 0.96
C ASP A 129 3.01 -10.23 -0.54
N ILE A 130 1.94 -10.29 -1.34
CA ILE A 130 1.98 -9.95 -2.77
C ILE A 130 2.37 -8.48 -2.94
N VAL A 131 1.76 -7.56 -2.20
CA VAL A 131 2.07 -6.13 -2.28
C VAL A 131 3.54 -5.84 -1.98
N GLU A 132 4.09 -6.43 -0.92
CA GLU A 132 5.51 -6.32 -0.60
C GLU A 132 6.40 -6.81 -1.74
N ARG A 133 6.04 -7.93 -2.36
CA ARG A 133 6.76 -8.46 -3.53
C ARG A 133 6.70 -7.50 -4.71
N GLN A 134 5.52 -7.01 -5.05
CA GLN A 134 5.33 -6.20 -6.25
C GLN A 134 5.82 -4.77 -6.10
N SER A 135 5.82 -4.20 -4.89
CA SER A 135 6.50 -2.93 -4.63
C SER A 135 8.02 -3.03 -4.85
N ARG A 136 8.66 -4.13 -4.41
CA ARG A 136 10.07 -4.37 -4.73
C ARG A 136 10.32 -4.50 -6.23
N LEU A 137 9.43 -5.19 -6.96
CA LEU A 137 9.52 -5.27 -8.42
C LEU A 137 9.38 -3.88 -9.06
N ALA A 138 8.40 -3.09 -8.63
CA ALA A 138 8.16 -1.74 -9.14
C ALA A 138 9.42 -0.88 -9.01
N ALA A 139 10.11 -0.97 -7.87
CA ALA A 139 11.34 -0.23 -7.63
C ALA A 139 12.48 -0.56 -8.63
N LEU A 140 12.50 -1.77 -9.20
CA LEU A 140 13.46 -2.17 -10.23
C LEU A 140 13.18 -1.49 -11.58
N PHE A 141 11.94 -1.08 -11.83
CA PHE A 141 11.52 -0.34 -13.01
C PHE A 141 11.52 1.18 -12.81
N GLY A 142 11.97 1.68 -11.66
CA GLY A 142 11.92 3.11 -11.32
C GLY A 142 10.57 3.57 -10.77
N ASN A 143 9.61 2.65 -10.60
CA ASN A 143 8.28 2.94 -10.11
C ASN A 143 8.23 2.87 -8.57
N ARG A 144 7.36 3.67 -7.97
CA ARG A 144 7.10 3.65 -6.52
C ARG A 144 5.69 3.11 -6.26
N MET A 145 5.57 2.13 -5.38
CA MET A 145 4.29 1.55 -5.00
C MET A 145 4.20 1.37 -3.49
N LEU A 146 3.26 2.06 -2.85
CA LEU A 146 3.07 2.11 -1.41
C LEU A 146 1.65 1.70 -1.03
N TRP A 147 1.49 1.06 0.12
CA TRP A 147 0.19 0.72 0.69
C TRP A 147 0.05 1.31 2.09
N LEU A 148 -0.94 2.17 2.27
CA LEU A 148 -1.29 2.75 3.58
C LEU A 148 -2.49 1.99 4.12
N VAL A 149 -2.24 1.15 5.12
CA VAL A 149 -3.22 0.19 5.61
C VAL A 149 -3.76 0.69 6.94
N GLN A 150 -5.04 1.05 6.98
CA GLN A 150 -5.68 1.59 8.18
C GLN A 150 -6.47 0.52 8.92
N SER A 151 -6.32 0.51 10.24
CA SER A 151 -7.01 -0.40 11.16
C SER A 151 -7.64 0.38 12.30
N LYS A 152 -8.92 0.10 12.59
CA LYS A 152 -9.59 0.60 13.80
C LYS A 152 -9.16 -0.16 15.05
N ASP A 153 -8.59 -1.36 14.90
CA ASP A 153 -7.97 -2.11 15.98
C ASP A 153 -6.51 -1.63 16.19
N PRO A 154 -6.20 -0.90 17.29
CA PRO A 154 -4.85 -0.44 17.59
C PRO A 154 -3.90 -1.58 17.98
N ASP A 155 -4.43 -2.77 18.27
CA ASP A 155 -3.70 -3.95 18.69
C ASP A 155 -3.60 -5.00 17.58
N LEU A 156 -4.03 -4.68 16.36
CA LEU A 156 -3.90 -5.56 15.19
C LEU A 156 -2.48 -6.14 15.11
N ARG A 157 -2.40 -7.47 15.04
CA ARG A 157 -1.16 -8.22 14.85
C ARG A 157 -1.27 -8.95 13.53
N LEU A 158 -0.39 -8.59 12.60
CA LEU A 158 -0.24 -9.29 11.34
C LEU A 158 0.97 -10.24 11.44
N PRO A 159 0.90 -11.44 10.84
CA PRO A 159 2.10 -12.23 10.61
C PRO A 159 3.10 -11.43 9.78
N GLN A 160 4.37 -11.85 9.79
CA GLN A 160 5.39 -11.20 8.98
C GLN A 160 5.01 -11.23 7.51
N VAL A 161 5.20 -10.09 6.85
CA VAL A 161 4.91 -9.88 5.43
C VAL A 161 6.23 -9.58 4.73
N GLY A 162 6.56 -10.32 3.68
CA GLY A 162 7.84 -10.23 2.98
C GLY A 162 9.04 -10.52 3.89
N GLY A 163 8.83 -11.28 4.97
CA GLY A 163 9.83 -11.57 6.01
C GLY A 163 10.11 -10.42 6.98
N ARG A 164 9.21 -9.42 7.08
CA ARG A 164 9.35 -8.26 7.98
C ARG A 164 8.04 -8.01 8.73
N ASP A 165 8.15 -7.30 9.85
CA ASP A 165 6.97 -6.82 10.56
C ASP A 165 6.37 -5.61 9.82
N VAL A 166 5.04 -5.56 9.70
CA VAL A 166 4.36 -4.37 9.18
C VAL A 166 4.27 -3.34 10.31
N VAL A 167 4.95 -2.21 10.13
CA VAL A 167 5.10 -1.21 11.20
C VAL A 167 3.99 -0.16 11.18
N TRP A 168 3.59 0.28 12.38
CA TRP A 168 2.75 1.47 12.54
C TRP A 168 3.50 2.73 12.16
N ASN A 169 2.80 3.68 11.54
CA ASN A 169 3.36 4.99 11.25
C ASN A 169 3.88 5.63 12.54
N ALA A 170 5.13 6.12 12.52
CA ALA A 170 5.79 6.65 13.72
C ALA A 170 5.04 7.83 14.39
N ARG A 171 4.14 8.50 13.66
CA ARG A 171 3.31 9.59 14.19
C ARG A 171 2.18 9.09 15.10
N GLU A 172 1.78 7.82 15.01
CA GLU A 172 0.72 7.21 15.84
C GLU A 172 1.11 7.21 17.33
N PHE A 173 2.39 7.05 17.65
CA PHE A 173 2.89 7.03 19.02
C PHE A 173 3.12 8.43 19.60
N ARG A 174 3.37 9.44 18.76
CA ARG A 174 3.55 10.84 19.21
C ARG A 174 2.27 11.44 19.80
N ASN A 175 1.10 11.01 19.33
CA ASN A 175 -0.19 11.48 19.83
C ASN A 175 -0.64 10.79 21.14
N ARG A 176 -0.09 9.63 21.48
CA ARG A 176 -0.42 8.91 22.74
C ARG A 176 0.25 9.51 23.98
N GLY A 177 1.28 10.34 23.82
CA GLY A 177 2.02 10.97 24.93
C GLY A 177 1.46 12.29 25.45
N ALA A 178 0.36 12.81 24.86
CA ALA A 178 -0.22 14.12 25.23
C ALA A 178 -1.39 14.02 26.23
N THR A 179 -1.67 12.82 26.77
CA THR A 179 -2.64 12.59 27.85
C THR A 179 -1.98 11.82 28.99
N ALA A 180 -1.13 12.50 29.74
CA ALA A 180 -0.65 12.08 31.05
C ALA A 180 -0.51 13.32 31.94
#